data_AF-A0A389M293-F1
#
_entry.id   AF-A0A389M293-F1
#
_cell.length_a   1.000
_cell.length_b   1.000
_cell.length_c   1.000
_cell.angle_alpha   90.00
_cell.angle_beta   90.00
_cell.angle_gamma   90.00
#
_symmetry.space_group_name_H-M   'P 1'
#
loop_
_entity.id
_entity.type
_entity.pdbx_description
1 polymer ?
#
loop_
_entity_poly.entity_id
_entity_poly.type
_entity_poly.pdbx_seq_one_letter_code
_entity_poly.pdbx_strand_id
1 'polypeptide(L)'
;MSVVESKSFHKSTTDKLKLYASVVTLIMGIVAFNWSTIDFIIRLAVLIALIGLGIFLVFASAYGRQFVVFFKEAKIELRRVVWPTISETKQMTIMVMIVIAIAIVFLMAADGILRYLLQLFISLR
;
A
#
# COMPACT_ATOMS: atom_id res chain seq x y z
N MET A 1 -12.71 8.26 -24.93
CA MET A 1 -13.80 8.92 -24.17
C MET A 1 -15.19 8.38 -24.54
N SER A 2 -15.33 7.12 -24.97
CA SER A 2 -16.63 6.56 -25.42
C SER A 2 -16.85 5.07 -25.05
N VAL A 3 -15.99 4.49 -24.20
CA VAL A 3 -16.11 3.09 -23.73
C VAL A 3 -16.52 3.02 -22.25
N VAL A 4 -16.68 4.17 -21.59
CA VAL A 4 -16.99 4.28 -20.15
C VAL A 4 -18.50 4.29 -19.88
N GLU A 5 -19.35 4.44 -20.90
CA GLU A 5 -20.78 4.77 -20.72
C GLU A 5 -21.79 3.64 -20.96
N SER A 6 -21.39 2.39 -21.22
CA SER A 6 -22.33 1.33 -21.64
C SER A 6 -22.41 0.08 -20.75
N LYS A 7 -22.19 0.21 -19.43
CA LYS A 7 -22.71 -0.79 -18.46
C LYS A 7 -23.29 -0.10 -17.24
N SER A 8 -24.35 0.66 -17.50
CA SER A 8 -25.33 1.09 -16.52
C SER A 8 -25.80 -0.09 -15.65
N PHE A 9 -25.35 -0.07 -14.40
CA PHE A 9 -26.14 -0.32 -13.20
C PHE A 9 -27.44 -1.14 -13.37
N HIS A 10 -27.32 -2.45 -13.57
CA HIS A 10 -28.31 -3.38 -13.04
C HIS A 10 -27.72 -4.06 -11.80
N LYS A 11 -27.71 -3.30 -10.69
CA LYS A 11 -27.21 -3.76 -9.41
C LYS A 11 -28.26 -4.71 -8.81
N SER A 12 -28.24 -5.97 -9.25
CA SER A 12 -29.11 -7.01 -8.71
C SER A 12 -28.96 -7.06 -7.18
N THR A 13 -30.08 -6.93 -6.47
CA THR A 13 -30.15 -7.01 -5.00
C THR A 13 -29.52 -8.31 -4.50
N THR A 14 -29.57 -9.38 -5.31
CA THR A 14 -28.98 -10.69 -5.04
C THR A 14 -27.45 -10.66 -4.90
N ASP A 15 -26.74 -9.84 -5.68
CA ASP A 15 -25.27 -9.79 -5.62
C ASP A 15 -24.78 -8.99 -4.41
N LYS A 16 -25.53 -7.95 -4.03
CA LYS A 16 -25.32 -7.25 -2.74
C LYS A 16 -25.64 -8.17 -1.58
N LEU A 17 -26.71 -8.95 -1.66
CA LEU A 17 -27.12 -9.87 -0.61
C LEU A 17 -26.07 -10.96 -0.39
N LYS A 18 -25.49 -11.53 -1.47
CA LYS A 18 -24.38 -12.49 -1.36
C LYS A 18 -23.12 -11.89 -0.75
N LEU A 19 -22.83 -10.60 -1.02
CA LEU A 19 -21.69 -9.88 -0.44
C LEU A 19 -21.92 -9.57 1.05
N TYR A 20 -23.11 -9.12 1.43
CA TYR A 20 -23.45 -8.93 2.84
C TYR A 20 -23.48 -10.27 3.58
N ALA A 21 -23.98 -11.34 2.96
CA ALA A 21 -23.95 -12.68 3.53
C ALA A 21 -22.52 -13.16 3.80
N SER A 22 -21.55 -12.94 2.89
CA SER A 22 -20.15 -13.31 3.15
C SER A 22 -19.52 -12.53 4.30
N VAL A 23 -19.82 -11.23 4.41
CA VAL A 23 -19.35 -10.39 5.53
C VAL A 23 -19.98 -10.85 6.85
N VAL A 24 -21.28 -11.15 6.86
CA VAL A 24 -21.99 -11.67 8.03
C VAL A 24 -21.44 -13.03 8.45
N THR A 25 -21.15 -13.95 7.52
CA THR A 25 -20.53 -15.25 7.83
C THR A 25 -19.14 -15.10 8.44
N LEU A 26 -18.32 -14.16 7.95
CA LEU A 26 -16.99 -13.88 8.52
C LEU A 26 -17.09 -13.30 9.94
N ILE A 27 -18.00 -12.35 10.16
CA ILE A 27 -18.24 -11.77 11.50
C ILE A 27 -18.78 -12.84 12.45
N MET A 28 -19.71 -13.69 11.99
CA MET A 28 -20.26 -14.79 12.79
C MET A 28 -19.17 -15.80 13.18
N GLY A 29 -18.17 -16.03 12.33
CA GLY A 29 -17.00 -16.83 12.66
C GLY A 29 -16.08 -16.22 13.72
N ILE A 30 -15.89 -14.89 13.70
CA ILE A 30 -15.11 -14.17 14.71
C ILE A 30 -15.83 -14.19 16.06
N VAL A 31 -17.15 -14.00 16.06
CA VAL A 31 -17.97 -14.04 17.29
C VAL A 31 -18.02 -15.45 17.87
N ALA A 32 -18.20 -16.49 17.06
CA ALA A 32 -18.14 -17.89 17.50
C ALA A 32 -16.75 -18.25 18.09
N PHE A 33 -15.68 -17.68 17.53
CA PHE A 33 -14.31 -17.85 18.03
C PHE A 33 -14.04 -17.15 19.36
N ASN A 34 -14.79 -16.09 19.70
CA ASN A 34 -14.64 -15.36 20.94
C ASN A 34 -15.47 -15.96 22.08
N TRP A 35 -16.59 -16.62 21.77
CA TRP A 35 -17.53 -17.11 22.78
C TRP A 35 -17.16 -18.48 23.39
N SER A 36 -16.24 -19.24 22.77
CA SER A 36 -16.03 -20.64 23.14
C SER A 36 -14.72 -20.89 23.92
N THR A 37 -14.83 -21.35 25.17
CA THR A 37 -13.72 -21.77 26.06
C THR A 37 -13.22 -23.19 25.73
N ILE A 38 -12.97 -23.50 24.44
CA ILE A 38 -12.56 -24.84 23.95
C ILE A 38 -11.09 -24.83 23.46
N ASP A 39 -10.44 -26.01 23.44
CA ASP A 39 -9.07 -26.26 23.01
C ASP A 39 -8.64 -25.58 21.70
N PHE A 40 -7.37 -25.13 21.68
CA PHE A 40 -6.76 -24.30 20.64
C PHE A 40 -6.87 -24.87 19.21
N ILE A 41 -6.77 -26.20 19.04
CA ILE A 41 -6.74 -26.85 17.72
C ILE A 41 -8.10 -26.76 17.01
N ILE A 42 -9.19 -27.04 17.72
CA ILE A 42 -10.56 -26.99 17.16
C ILE A 42 -10.91 -25.55 16.81
N ARG A 43 -10.48 -24.61 17.64
CA ARG A 43 -10.64 -23.17 17.43
C ARG A 43 -9.97 -22.69 16.13
N LEU A 44 -8.74 -23.14 15.87
CA LEU A 44 -8.02 -22.82 14.64
C LEU A 44 -8.67 -23.45 13.39
N ALA A 45 -9.13 -24.69 13.50
CA ALA A 45 -9.80 -25.39 12.40
C ALA A 45 -11.10 -24.70 11.97
N VAL A 46 -11.94 -24.28 12.92
CA VAL A 46 -13.20 -23.55 12.63
C VAL A 46 -12.90 -22.18 12.00
N LEU A 47 -11.88 -21.48 12.47
CA LEU A 47 -11.48 -20.18 11.91
C LEU A 47 -10.99 -20.32 10.45
N ILE A 48 -10.15 -21.32 10.16
CA ILE A 48 -9.68 -21.59 8.79
C ILE A 48 -10.85 -22.00 7.89
N ALA A 49 -11.77 -22.83 8.37
CA ALA A 49 -12.94 -23.27 7.59
C ALA A 49 -13.88 -22.11 7.23
N LEU A 50 -14.15 -21.19 8.17
CA LEU A 50 -15.02 -20.04 7.93
C LEU A 50 -14.37 -18.97 7.07
N ILE A 51 -13.06 -18.74 7.22
CA ILE A 51 -12.29 -17.87 6.32
C ILE A 51 -12.31 -18.45 4.90
N GLY A 52 -12.09 -19.76 4.74
CA GLY A 52 -12.14 -20.44 3.45
C GLY A 52 -13.52 -20.31 2.77
N LEU A 53 -14.61 -20.51 3.52
CA LEU A 53 -15.97 -20.32 3.02
C LEU A 53 -16.27 -18.86 2.66
N GLY A 54 -15.82 -17.90 3.47
CA GLY A 54 -15.98 -16.47 3.20
C GLY A 54 -15.25 -16.06 1.92
N ILE A 55 -14.01 -16.52 1.74
CA ILE A 55 -13.23 -16.30 0.51
C ILE A 55 -13.97 -16.91 -0.69
N PHE A 56 -14.44 -18.15 -0.58
CA PHE A 56 -15.16 -18.83 -1.65
C PHE A 56 -16.43 -18.06 -2.07
N LEU A 57 -17.20 -17.54 -1.12
CA LEU A 57 -18.40 -16.74 -1.39
C LEU A 57 -18.07 -15.38 -2.03
N VAL A 58 -16.97 -14.74 -1.63
CA VAL A 58 -16.51 -13.48 -2.23
C VAL A 58 -16.05 -13.69 -3.67
N PHE A 59 -15.31 -14.76 -3.95
CA PHE A 59 -14.92 -15.12 -5.32
C PHE A 59 -16.10 -15.54 -6.20
N ALA A 60 -17.12 -16.17 -5.61
CA ALA A 60 -18.37 -16.50 -6.31
C ALA A 60 -19.27 -15.27 -6.57
N SER A 61 -19.06 -14.17 -5.86
CA SER A 61 -19.81 -12.92 -6.05
C SER A 61 -19.31 -12.12 -7.26
N ALA A 62 -20.23 -11.40 -7.93
CA ALA A 62 -19.93 -10.56 -9.10
C ALA A 62 -18.83 -9.51 -8.82
N TYR A 63 -18.69 -9.08 -7.56
CA TYR A 63 -17.62 -8.19 -7.12
C TYR A 63 -16.24 -8.85 -7.17
N GLY A 64 -16.10 -10.11 -6.75
CA GLY A 64 -14.83 -10.85 -6.80
C GLY A 64 -14.31 -10.99 -8.23
N ARG A 65 -15.20 -11.26 -9.19
CA ARG A 65 -14.83 -11.35 -10.61
C ARG A 65 -14.38 -10.01 -11.19
N GLN A 66 -14.99 -8.89 -10.77
CA GLN A 66 -14.55 -7.54 -11.17
C GLN A 66 -13.18 -7.17 -10.59
N PHE A 67 -12.91 -7.52 -9.32
CA PHE A 67 -11.59 -7.33 -8.73
C PHE A 67 -10.51 -8.12 -9.49
N VAL A 68 -10.79 -9.37 -9.88
CA VAL A 68 -9.83 -10.17 -10.67
C VAL A 68 -9.54 -9.54 -12.04
N VAL A 69 -10.57 -8.97 -12.69
CA VAL A 69 -10.39 -8.24 -13.96
C VAL A 69 -9.57 -6.97 -13.74
N PHE A 70 -9.87 -6.18 -12.72
CA PHE A 70 -9.10 -4.98 -12.36
C PHE A 70 -7.63 -5.29 -12.08
N PHE A 71 -7.34 -6.35 -11.32
CA PHE A 71 -5.96 -6.79 -11.07
C PHE A 71 -5.24 -7.22 -12.35
N LYS A 72 -5.96 -7.84 -13.29
CA LYS A 72 -5.41 -8.25 -14.59
C LYS A 72 -5.08 -7.03 -15.45
N GLU A 73 -5.96 -6.04 -15.49
CA GLU A 73 -5.76 -4.75 -16.18
C GLU A 73 -4.62 -3.95 -15.55
N ALA A 74 -4.56 -3.85 -14.22
CA ALA A 74 -3.48 -3.19 -13.50
C ALA A 74 -2.11 -3.82 -13.79
N LYS A 75 -2.00 -5.15 -13.91
CA LYS A 75 -0.75 -5.83 -14.32
C LYS A 75 -0.36 -5.56 -15.78
N ILE A 76 -1.32 -5.31 -16.65
CA ILE A 76 -1.05 -4.94 -18.04
C ILE A 76 -0.51 -3.51 -18.09
N GLU A 77 -1.09 -2.60 -17.30
CA GLU A 77 -0.66 -1.20 -17.22
C GLU A 77 0.69 -1.05 -16.49
N LEU A 78 0.94 -1.81 -15.41
CA LEU A 78 2.23 -1.85 -14.72
C LEU A 78 3.38 -2.29 -15.64
N ARG A 79 3.10 -3.15 -16.62
CA ARG A 79 4.10 -3.54 -17.64
C ARG A 79 4.37 -2.47 -18.68
N ARG A 80 3.49 -1.47 -18.80
CA ARG A 80 3.69 -0.28 -19.64
C ARG A 80 4.46 0.82 -18.92
N VAL A 81 4.54 0.76 -17.59
CA VAL A 81 5.48 1.57 -16.82
C VAL A 81 6.87 1.02 -17.11
N VAL A 82 7.53 1.61 -18.10
CA VAL A 82 8.98 1.49 -18.31
C VAL A 82 9.64 2.05 -17.06
N TRP A 83 9.90 1.17 -16.10
CA TRP A 83 10.69 1.55 -14.94
C TRP A 83 12.08 1.93 -15.45
N PRO A 84 12.54 3.15 -15.13
CA PRO A 84 13.83 3.62 -15.56
C PRO A 84 14.91 2.63 -15.12
N THR A 85 15.92 2.44 -15.97
CA THR A 85 16.98 1.49 -15.66
C THR A 85 17.70 1.92 -14.38
N ILE A 86 18.17 0.93 -13.60
CA ILE A 86 18.86 1.21 -12.33
C ILE A 86 20.10 2.09 -12.56
N SER A 87 20.71 2.00 -13.75
CA SER A 87 21.83 2.81 -14.20
C SER A 87 21.49 4.31 -14.29
N GLU A 88 20.35 4.65 -14.89
CA GLU A 88 19.88 6.05 -15.00
C GLU A 88 19.55 6.63 -13.62
N THR A 89 18.86 5.84 -12.79
CA THR A 89 18.49 6.25 -11.44
C THR A 89 19.74 6.48 -10.57
N LYS A 90 20.75 5.60 -10.68
CA LYS A 90 22.01 5.72 -9.96
C LYS A 90 22.80 6.97 -10.40
N GLN A 91 22.79 7.29 -11.69
CA GLN A 91 23.46 8.49 -12.20
C GLN A 91 22.85 9.77 -11.62
N MET A 92 21.52 9.85 -11.52
CA MET A 92 20.86 10.99 -10.89
C MET A 92 21.18 11.10 -9.40
N THR A 93 21.19 9.98 -8.66
CA THR A 93 21.55 9.98 -7.23
C THR A 93 22.99 10.43 -7.00
N ILE A 94 23.94 9.97 -7.83
CA ILE A 94 25.36 10.39 -7.75
C ILE A 94 25.49 11.88 -8.03
N MET A 95 24.78 12.39 -9.06
CA MET A 95 24.79 13.82 -9.38
C MET A 95 24.31 14.67 -8.20
N VAL A 96 23.20 14.28 -7.56
CA VAL A 96 22.69 14.95 -6.35
C VAL A 96 23.69 14.85 -5.20
N MET A 97 24.33 13.70 -5.00
CA MET A 97 25.31 13.49 -3.94
C MET A 97 26.52 14.43 -4.06
N ILE A 98 26.99 14.69 -5.28
CA ILE A 98 28.07 15.64 -5.56
C ILE A 98 27.64 17.07 -5.17
N VAL A 99 26.43 17.48 -5.56
CA VAL A 99 25.90 18.82 -5.22
C VAL A 99 25.78 19.01 -3.71
N ILE A 100 25.30 17.99 -3.00
CA ILE A 100 25.20 18.02 -1.53
C ILE A 100 26.58 18.07 -0.88
N ALA A 101 27.56 17.29 -1.38
CA ALA A 101 28.92 17.31 -0.87
C ALA A 101 29.55 18.71 -0.98
N ILE A 102 29.35 19.40 -2.10
CA ILE A 102 29.81 20.79 -2.29
C ILE A 102 29.10 21.72 -1.31
N ALA A 103 27.78 21.60 -1.15
CA ALA A 103 27.02 22.42 -0.22
C ALA A 103 27.49 22.25 1.24
N ILE A 104 27.80 21.01 1.66
CA ILE A 104 28.34 20.72 3.00
C ILE A 104 29.68 21.42 3.20
N VAL A 105 30.60 21.31 2.24
CA VAL A 105 31.91 21.97 2.31
C VAL A 105 31.76 23.49 2.39
N PHE A 106 30.87 24.06 1.57
CA PHE A 106 30.61 25.50 1.56
C PHE A 106 30.04 25.98 2.90
N LEU A 107 29.03 25.30 3.44
CA LEU A 107 28.44 25.65 4.74
C LEU A 107 29.48 25.51 5.84
N MET A 108 30.26 24.42 5.87
CA MET A 108 31.30 24.22 6.87
C MET A 108 32.35 25.34 6.87
N ALA A 109 32.74 25.82 5.68
CA ALA A 109 33.64 26.97 5.55
C ALA A 109 32.99 28.27 6.06
N ALA A 110 31.74 28.54 5.68
CA ALA A 110 31.01 29.72 6.11
C ALA A 110 30.81 29.75 7.63
N ASP A 111 30.38 28.63 8.23
CA ASP A 111 30.25 28.46 9.68
C ASP A 111 31.59 28.65 10.40
N GLY A 112 32.68 28.14 9.82
CA GLY A 112 34.04 28.31 10.35
C GLY A 112 34.47 29.79 10.39
N ILE A 113 34.22 30.51 9.30
CA ILE A 113 34.53 31.95 9.19
C ILE A 113 33.69 32.76 10.19
N LEU A 114 32.38 32.46 10.29
CA LEU A 114 31.49 33.13 11.24
C LEU A 114 31.96 32.92 12.68
N ARG A 115 32.33 31.69 13.05
CA ARG A 115 32.86 31.36 14.39
C ARG A 115 34.15 32.12 14.68
N TYR A 116 35.05 32.21 13.72
CA TYR A 116 36.30 32.95 13.88
C TYR A 116 36.05 34.45 14.12
N LEU A 117 35.17 35.07 13.34
CA LEU A 117 34.77 36.47 13.50
C LEU A 117 34.11 36.74 14.86
N LEU A 118 33.21 35.85 15.29
CA LEU A 118 32.56 35.96 16.59
C LEU A 118 33.56 35.83 17.75
N GLN A 119 34.50 34.88 17.67
CA GLN A 119 35.56 34.72 18.68
C GLN A 119 36.47 35.95 18.75
N LEU A 120 36.85 36.52 17.60
CA LEU A 120 37.64 37.75 17.56
C LEU A 120 36.90 38.88 18.28
N PHE A 121 35.61 39.09 17.97
CA PHE A 121 34.79 40.12 18.59
C PHE A 121 34.63 39.92 20.10
N ILE A 122 34.43 38.67 20.54
CA ILE A 122 34.33 38.33 21.97
C ILE A 122 35.67 38.55 22.67
N SER A 123 36.79 38.20 22.04
CA SER A 123 38.13 38.35 22.62
C SER A 123 38.61 39.81 22.71
N LEU A 124 38.02 40.70 21.91
CA LEU A 124 38.37 42.12 21.84
C LEU A 124 37.58 42.98 22.84
N ARG A 125 36.63 42.39 23.57
CA ARG A 125 35.86 43.02 24.64
C ARG A 125 36.19 42.39 25.99
#